data_AF-V5GYT0-F1
#
_entry.id   AF-V5GYT0-F1
#
_cell.length_a   1.000
_cell.length_b   1.000
_cell.length_c   1.000
_cell.angle_alpha   90.00
_cell.angle_beta   90.00
_cell.angle_gamma   90.00
#
_symmetry.space_group_name_H-M   'P 1'
#
loop_
_entity.id
_entity.type
_entity.pdbx_description
1 polymer ?
#
loop_
_entity_poly.entity_id
_entity_poly.type
_entity_poly.pdbx_seq_one_letter_code
_entity_poly.pdbx_strand_id
1 'polypeptide(L)'
;MFAKLVCDLVCLHPFFLHHVITAVLGIFMSPDAVSDEIPASQRRERFDQLHGIFREIFRLVPTAPLSLVSVAADTFPYLNRAGVQQACLVGQLLVVASYIPDQRPELLQLLAYKALQIDLHCPKDDIQEAEEEDDEEDDMETDVFAMDQDAKSKPDVERSPDEMKHKLAVHLGSSAGAVLHLHQRAVPRK
;
A
#
# COMPACT_ATOMS: atom_id res chain seq x y z
N MET A 1 0.10 -29.76 12.43
CA MET A 1 -0.49 -30.14 13.74
C MET A 1 -1.30 -29.00 14.37
N PHE A 2 -0.76 -27.79 14.51
CA PHE A 2 -1.45 -26.66 15.15
C PHE A 2 -2.77 -26.23 14.46
N ALA A 3 -2.78 -26.06 13.13
CA ALA A 3 -3.99 -25.68 12.40
C ALA A 3 -5.15 -26.67 12.63
N LYS A 4 -4.85 -27.98 12.70
CA LYS A 4 -5.84 -29.02 12.99
C LYS A 4 -6.39 -28.89 14.41
N LEU A 5 -5.54 -28.63 15.40
CA LEU A 5 -5.98 -28.40 16.78
C LEU A 5 -6.91 -27.18 16.87
N VAL A 6 -6.57 -26.07 16.21
CA VAL A 6 -7.39 -24.86 16.18
C VAL A 6 -8.76 -25.15 15.55
N CYS A 7 -8.77 -25.88 14.44
CA CYS A 7 -10.02 -26.29 13.79
C CYS A 7 -10.86 -27.20 14.68
N ASP A 8 -10.25 -28.25 15.27
CA ASP A 8 -10.92 -29.18 16.16
C ASP A 8 -11.49 -28.45 17.40
N LEU A 9 -10.78 -27.44 17.93
CA LEU A 9 -11.22 -26.61 19.05
C LEU A 9 -12.41 -25.70 18.69
N VAL A 10 -12.35 -25.03 17.53
CA VAL A 10 -13.43 -24.16 17.04
C VAL A 10 -14.67 -24.98 16.70
N CYS A 11 -14.50 -26.17 16.12
CA CYS A 11 -15.59 -27.10 15.85
C CYS A 11 -16.19 -27.69 17.13
N LEU A 12 -15.41 -27.84 18.21
CA LEU A 12 -15.90 -28.31 19.51
C LEU A 12 -16.78 -27.26 20.19
N HIS A 13 -16.39 -25.98 20.12
CA HIS A 13 -17.18 -24.90 20.71
C HIS A 13 -16.98 -23.55 19.99
N PRO A 14 -18.05 -22.95 19.41
CA PRO A 14 -17.98 -21.68 18.68
C PRO A 14 -17.40 -20.50 19.47
N PHE A 15 -17.44 -20.54 20.80
CA PHE A 15 -16.82 -19.53 21.68
C PHE A 15 -15.32 -19.30 21.40
N PHE A 16 -14.60 -20.35 21.00
CA PHE A 16 -13.17 -20.21 20.71
C PHE A 16 -12.91 -19.49 19.38
N LEU A 17 -13.89 -19.41 18.49
CA LEU A 17 -13.75 -18.74 17.21
C LEU A 17 -13.39 -17.27 17.38
N HIS A 18 -14.10 -16.56 18.28
CA HIS A 18 -13.81 -15.17 18.59
C HIS A 18 -12.35 -15.00 19.03
N HIS A 19 -11.90 -15.83 19.98
CA HIS A 19 -10.55 -15.77 20.52
C HIS A 19 -9.48 -16.06 19.46
N VAL A 20 -9.72 -17.03 18.59
CA VAL A 20 -8.81 -17.37 17.48
C VAL A 20 -8.73 -16.21 16.50
N ILE A 21 -9.87 -15.64 16.09
CA ILE A 21 -9.89 -14.48 15.19
C ILE A 21 -9.12 -13.32 15.83
N THR A 22 -9.45 -12.94 17.06
CA THR A 22 -8.77 -11.86 17.80
C THR A 22 -7.27 -12.09 17.90
N ALA A 23 -6.84 -13.33 18.17
CA ALA A 23 -5.42 -13.68 18.23
C ALA A 23 -4.73 -13.51 16.88
N VAL A 24 -5.34 -13.98 15.78
CA VAL A 24 -4.77 -13.84 14.43
C VAL A 24 -4.67 -12.37 14.02
N LEU A 25 -5.72 -11.57 14.28
CA LEU A 25 -5.70 -10.12 14.02
C LEU A 25 -4.59 -9.43 14.85
N GLY A 26 -4.41 -9.85 16.11
CA GLY A 26 -3.33 -9.37 16.95
C GLY A 26 -1.94 -9.69 16.40
N ILE A 27 -1.76 -10.86 15.78
CA ILE A 27 -0.48 -11.24 15.14
C ILE A 27 -0.22 -10.37 13.91
N PHE A 28 -1.23 -10.06 13.10
CA PHE A 28 -1.08 -9.14 11.95
C PHE A 28 -0.66 -7.72 12.36
N MET A 29 -0.94 -7.34 13.60
CA MET A 29 -0.58 -6.04 14.17
C MET A 29 0.67 -6.07 15.06
N SER A 30 1.34 -7.23 15.16
CA SER A 30 2.55 -7.38 15.98
C SER A 30 3.67 -6.50 15.43
N PRO A 31 4.58 -5.96 16.27
CA PRO A 31 5.82 -5.32 15.77
C PRO A 31 6.60 -6.25 14.82
N ASP A 32 6.58 -7.56 15.06
CA ASP A 32 7.23 -8.55 14.19
C ASP A 32 6.61 -8.61 12.78
N ALA A 33 5.34 -8.24 12.63
CA ALA A 33 4.64 -8.25 11.35
C ALA A 33 5.17 -7.16 10.39
N VAL A 34 5.73 -6.09 10.95
CA VAL A 34 6.25 -4.91 10.23
C VAL A 34 7.75 -4.71 10.41
N SER A 35 8.42 -5.50 11.26
CA SER A 35 9.84 -5.38 11.55
C SER A 35 10.72 -5.72 10.35
N ASP A 36 11.59 -4.80 9.95
CA ASP A 36 12.59 -4.99 8.89
C ASP A 36 13.69 -5.98 9.25
N GLU A 37 13.86 -6.30 10.54
CA GLU A 37 14.80 -7.32 10.99
C GLU A 37 14.41 -8.73 10.54
N ILE A 38 13.11 -8.96 10.33
CA ILE A 38 12.57 -10.25 9.88
C ILE A 38 12.50 -10.26 8.36
N PRO A 39 13.14 -11.22 7.66
CA PRO A 39 13.07 -11.28 6.20
C PRO A 39 11.63 -11.32 5.67
N ALA A 40 11.36 -10.56 4.60
CA ALA A 40 10.02 -10.47 4.00
C ALA A 40 9.46 -11.85 3.57
N SER A 41 10.33 -12.78 3.15
CA SER A 41 9.95 -14.17 2.83
C SER A 41 9.41 -14.91 4.05
N GLN A 42 10.05 -14.76 5.21
CA GLN A 42 9.62 -15.39 6.45
C GLN A 42 8.31 -14.78 6.97
N ARG A 43 8.14 -13.46 6.86
CA ARG A 43 6.87 -12.80 7.20
C ARG A 43 5.73 -13.31 6.31
N ARG A 44 5.97 -13.41 5.00
CA ARG A 44 4.99 -13.93 4.03
C ARG A 44 4.59 -15.37 4.35
N GLU A 45 5.56 -16.24 4.63
CA GLU A 45 5.27 -17.64 5.01
C GLU A 45 4.37 -17.72 6.26
N ARG A 46 4.63 -16.88 7.28
CA ARG A 46 3.79 -16.81 8.48
C ARG A 46 2.37 -16.36 8.15
N PHE A 47 2.21 -15.33 7.31
CA PHE A 47 0.88 -14.87 6.89
C PHE A 47 0.14 -15.92 6.06
N ASP A 48 0.83 -16.63 5.17
CA ASP A 48 0.24 -17.72 4.39
C ASP A 48 -0.27 -18.85 5.30
N GLN A 49 0.47 -19.18 6.37
CA GLN A 49 0.03 -20.15 7.37
C GLN A 49 -1.23 -19.67 8.11
N LEU A 50 -1.28 -18.40 8.52
CA LEU A 50 -2.44 -17.82 9.19
C LEU A 50 -3.68 -17.75 8.27
N HIS A 51 -3.49 -17.37 7.02
CA HIS A 51 -4.55 -17.42 6.01
C HIS A 51 -5.01 -18.85 5.71
N GLY A 52 -4.10 -19.82 5.74
CA GLY A 52 -4.45 -21.24 5.66
C GLY A 52 -5.38 -21.67 6.79
N ILE A 53 -5.11 -21.21 8.02
CA ILE A 53 -6.00 -21.44 9.18
C ILE A 53 -7.37 -20.82 8.94
N PHE A 54 -7.45 -19.56 8.50
CA PHE A 54 -8.75 -18.94 8.22
C PHE A 54 -9.53 -19.67 7.13
N ARG A 55 -8.89 -20.06 6.02
CA ARG A 55 -9.56 -20.82 4.95
C ARG A 55 -10.15 -22.12 5.47
N GLU A 56 -9.41 -22.85 6.31
CA GLU A 56 -9.89 -24.10 6.88
C GLU A 56 -11.03 -23.88 7.88
N ILE A 57 -10.93 -22.85 8.74
CA ILE A 57 -12.02 -22.47 9.65
C ILE A 57 -13.29 -22.09 8.86
N PHE A 58 -13.18 -21.29 7.81
CA PHE A 58 -14.33 -20.85 7.01
C PHE A 58 -14.96 -22.00 6.23
N ARG A 59 -14.16 -23.00 5.85
CA ARG A 59 -14.66 -24.24 5.25
C ARG A 59 -15.44 -25.09 6.25
N LEU A 60 -15.03 -25.12 7.52
CA LEU A 60 -15.64 -25.94 8.56
C LEU A 60 -16.83 -25.25 9.24
N VAL A 61 -16.79 -23.93 9.39
CA VAL A 61 -17.78 -23.11 10.09
C VAL A 61 -18.28 -22.02 9.15
N PRO A 62 -19.42 -22.24 8.45
CA PRO A 62 -19.94 -21.29 7.46
C PRO A 62 -20.26 -19.89 8.01
N THR A 63 -20.53 -19.78 9.31
CA THR A 63 -20.79 -18.49 9.97
C THR A 63 -19.53 -17.73 10.37
N ALA A 64 -18.35 -18.35 10.27
CA ALA A 64 -17.11 -17.74 10.72
C ALA A 64 -16.69 -16.47 9.98
N PRO A 65 -16.94 -16.30 8.67
CA PRO A 65 -16.73 -15.02 7.99
C PRO A 65 -17.55 -13.86 8.60
N LEU A 66 -18.80 -14.12 9.02
CA LEU A 66 -19.62 -13.11 9.70
C LEU A 66 -19.02 -12.75 11.06
N SER A 67 -18.55 -13.76 11.81
CA SER A 67 -17.83 -13.53 13.06
C SER A 67 -16.54 -12.74 12.84
N LEU A 68 -15.79 -12.98 11.76
CA LEU A 68 -14.60 -12.20 11.43
C LEU A 68 -14.93 -10.72 11.29
N VAL A 69 -15.97 -10.37 10.52
CA VAL A 69 -16.37 -8.97 10.34
C VAL A 69 -16.75 -8.32 11.66
N SER A 70 -17.54 -9.03 12.49
CA SER A 70 -17.92 -8.53 13.82
C SER A 70 -16.70 -8.32 14.73
N VAL A 71 -15.81 -9.31 14.81
CA VAL A 71 -14.61 -9.22 15.67
C VAL A 71 -13.68 -8.13 15.18
N ALA A 72 -13.46 -8.02 13.87
CA ALA A 72 -12.65 -6.96 13.30
C ALA A 72 -13.23 -5.57 13.63
N ALA A 73 -14.55 -5.41 13.68
CA ALA A 73 -15.18 -4.14 14.04
C ALA A 73 -14.88 -3.74 15.50
N ASP A 74 -14.90 -4.71 16.41
CA ASP A 74 -14.67 -4.54 17.85
C ASP A 74 -13.19 -4.34 18.18
N THR A 75 -12.30 -5.08 17.51
CA THR A 75 -10.87 -5.11 17.85
C THR A 75 -10.02 -4.16 17.02
N PHE A 76 -10.59 -3.46 16.03
CA PHE A 76 -9.82 -2.57 15.16
C PHE A 76 -9.06 -1.53 16.01
N PRO A 77 -7.73 -1.42 15.87
CA PRO A 77 -6.94 -0.45 16.63
C PRO A 77 -7.36 0.96 16.26
N TYR A 78 -8.05 1.64 17.17
CA TYR A 78 -8.39 3.04 16.97
C TYR A 78 -7.30 3.92 17.55
N LEU A 79 -6.50 4.57 16.69
CA LEU A 79 -5.48 5.57 17.03
C LEU A 79 -4.40 5.14 18.05
N ASN A 80 -4.41 3.90 18.51
CA ASN A 80 -3.56 3.38 19.59
C ASN A 80 -2.37 2.55 19.10
N ARG A 81 -2.17 2.46 17.78
CA ARG A 81 -1.10 1.69 17.13
C ARG A 81 -0.44 2.50 16.03
N ALA A 82 0.81 2.19 15.72
CA ALA A 82 1.54 2.84 14.64
C ALA A 82 0.85 2.63 13.28
N GLY A 83 0.87 3.65 12.41
CA GLY A 83 0.22 3.59 11.09
C GLY A 83 0.65 2.38 10.27
N VAL A 84 1.94 2.01 10.32
CA VAL A 84 2.48 0.81 9.64
C VAL A 84 1.84 -0.49 10.11
N GLN A 85 1.51 -0.63 11.39
CA GLN A 85 0.85 -1.82 11.94
C GLN A 85 -0.63 -1.88 11.50
N GLN A 86 -1.29 -0.72 11.46
CA GLN A 86 -2.66 -0.62 10.96
C GLN A 86 -2.73 -0.94 9.46
N ALA A 87 -1.81 -0.40 8.66
CA ALA A 87 -1.69 -0.69 7.23
C ALA A 87 -1.43 -2.19 6.98
N CYS A 88 -0.59 -2.83 7.80
CA CYS A 88 -0.36 -4.27 7.74
C CYS A 88 -1.66 -5.05 7.97
N LEU A 89 -2.40 -4.75 9.04
CA LEU A 89 -3.70 -5.36 9.33
C LEU A 89 -4.68 -5.19 8.16
N VAL A 90 -4.82 -3.97 7.64
CA VAL A 90 -5.72 -3.68 6.51
C VAL A 90 -5.32 -4.51 5.29
N GLY A 91 -4.03 -4.56 4.97
CA GLY A 91 -3.51 -5.39 3.88
C GLY A 91 -3.87 -6.87 4.04
N GLN A 92 -3.70 -7.44 5.25
CA GLN A 92 -4.07 -8.83 5.50
C GLN A 92 -5.59 -9.06 5.42
N LEU A 93 -6.40 -8.11 5.88
CA LEU A 93 -7.87 -8.19 5.77
C LEU A 93 -8.35 -8.08 4.31
N LEU A 94 -7.67 -7.30 3.47
CA LEU A 94 -7.94 -7.26 2.03
C LEU A 94 -7.61 -8.60 1.35
N VAL A 95 -6.54 -9.27 1.78
CA VAL A 95 -6.27 -10.65 1.34
C VAL A 95 -7.38 -11.59 1.80
N VAL A 96 -7.90 -11.43 3.04
CA VAL A 96 -9.07 -12.21 3.51
C VAL A 96 -10.28 -12.00 2.61
N ALA A 97 -10.60 -10.75 2.26
CA ALA A 97 -11.70 -10.40 1.38
C ALA A 97 -11.68 -11.12 0.01
N SER A 98 -10.50 -11.55 -0.45
CA SER A 98 -10.36 -12.33 -1.69
C SER A 98 -11.01 -13.72 -1.61
N TYR A 99 -11.10 -14.33 -0.42
CA TYR A 99 -11.60 -15.69 -0.21
C TYR A 99 -12.84 -15.81 0.69
N ILE A 100 -13.47 -14.69 1.04
CA ILE A 100 -14.82 -14.63 1.65
C ILE A 100 -15.77 -13.78 0.78
N PRO A 101 -16.11 -14.23 -0.44
CA PRO A 101 -16.83 -13.39 -1.41
C PRO A 101 -18.18 -12.88 -0.90
N ASP A 102 -18.88 -13.67 -0.07
CA ASP A 102 -20.22 -13.32 0.42
C ASP A 102 -20.20 -12.22 1.49
N GLN A 103 -19.12 -12.10 2.26
CA GLN A 103 -18.94 -11.09 3.33
C GLN A 103 -17.94 -9.98 2.93
N ARG A 104 -17.48 -10.00 1.69
CA ARG A 104 -16.57 -8.98 1.15
C ARG A 104 -17.16 -7.57 1.25
N PRO A 105 -18.43 -7.31 0.86
CA PRO A 105 -19.00 -5.96 0.95
C PRO A 105 -18.96 -5.39 2.37
N GLU A 106 -19.36 -6.20 3.35
CA GLU A 106 -19.41 -5.82 4.76
C GLU A 106 -18.02 -5.57 5.33
N LEU A 107 -17.04 -6.42 4.97
CA LEU A 107 -15.65 -6.22 5.38
C LEU A 107 -15.06 -4.94 4.78
N LEU A 108 -15.27 -4.69 3.48
CA LEU A 108 -14.77 -3.48 2.83
C LEU A 108 -15.45 -2.22 3.35
N GLN A 109 -16.74 -2.27 3.64
CA GLN A 109 -17.46 -1.18 4.27
C GLN A 109 -16.90 -0.87 5.67
N LEU A 110 -16.61 -1.90 6.46
CA LEU A 110 -15.95 -1.74 7.76
C LEU A 110 -14.59 -1.05 7.61
N LEU A 111 -13.74 -1.53 6.69
CA LEU A 111 -12.41 -0.96 6.45
C LEU A 111 -12.50 0.51 6.02
N ALA A 112 -13.41 0.83 5.09
CA ALA A 112 -13.64 2.21 4.65
C ALA A 112 -14.12 3.12 5.78
N TYR A 113 -15.05 2.63 6.62
CA TYR A 113 -15.52 3.36 7.79
C TYR A 113 -14.39 3.63 8.79
N LYS A 114 -13.56 2.62 9.09
CA LYS A 114 -12.42 2.79 10.02
C LYS A 114 -11.37 3.76 9.46
N ALA A 115 -11.09 3.71 8.15
CA ALA A 115 -10.20 4.67 7.51
C ALA A 115 -10.74 6.10 7.60
N LEU A 116 -12.04 6.30 7.32
CA LEU A 116 -12.68 7.61 7.47
C LEU A 116 -12.64 8.12 8.91
N GLN A 117 -12.83 7.25 9.90
CA GLN A 117 -12.73 7.64 11.30
C GLN A 117 -11.32 8.15 11.66
N ILE A 118 -10.27 7.50 11.16
CA ILE A 118 -8.88 7.96 11.35
C ILE A 118 -8.69 9.34 10.73
N ASP A 119 -9.12 9.52 9.48
CA ASP A 119 -9.03 10.77 8.74
C ASP A 119 -9.74 11.94 9.45
N LEU A 120 -10.97 11.70 9.94
CA LEU A 120 -11.76 12.69 10.67
C LEU A 120 -11.13 13.15 12.00
N HIS A 121 -10.23 12.35 12.57
CA HIS A 121 -9.58 12.66 13.84
C HIS A 121 -8.16 13.21 13.67
N CYS A 122 -7.69 13.41 12.44
CA CYS A 122 -6.49 14.16 12.16
C CYS A 122 -6.77 15.65 12.49
N PRO A 123 -6.05 16.27 13.45
CA PRO A 123 -6.16 17.70 13.72
C PRO A 123 -5.86 18.49 12.45
N LYS A 124 -6.59 19.59 12.22
CA LYS A 124 -6.32 20.47 11.07
C LYS A 124 -4.91 21.06 11.10
N ASP A 125 -4.40 21.28 12.31
CA ASP A 125 -3.08 21.84 12.52
C ASP A 125 -1.99 20.85 12.08
N ASP A 126 -2.13 19.55 12.37
CA ASP A 126 -1.22 18.49 11.90
C ASP A 126 -1.25 18.34 10.37
N ILE A 127 -2.41 18.57 9.73
CA ILE A 127 -2.53 18.57 8.27
C ILE A 127 -1.79 19.78 7.68
N GLN A 128 -2.00 20.95 8.26
CA GLN A 128 -1.40 22.20 7.78
C GLN A 128 0.13 22.21 7.98
N GLU A 129 0.62 21.67 9.09
CA GLU A 129 2.07 21.52 9.36
C GLU A 129 2.73 20.56 8.36
N ALA A 130 2.09 19.44 8.01
CA ALA A 130 2.59 18.52 6.99
C ALA A 130 2.57 19.12 5.57
N GLU A 131 1.58 19.94 5.23
CA GLU A 131 1.52 20.67 3.95
C GLU A 131 2.59 21.77 3.87
N GLU A 132 2.86 22.47 4.98
CA GLU A 132 3.92 23.48 5.06
C GLU A 132 5.33 22.85 5.01
N GLU A 133 5.56 21.67 5.59
CA GLU A 133 6.83 20.93 5.48
C GLU A 133 7.11 20.42 4.05
N ASP A 134 6.11 19.94 3.31
CA ASP A 134 6.25 19.51 1.90
C ASP A 134 6.50 20.73 0.97
N ASP A 135 5.87 21.88 1.24
CA ASP A 135 6.10 23.12 0.48
C ASP A 135 7.51 23.71 0.74
N GLU A 136 8.08 23.57 1.95
CA GLU A 136 9.46 24.01 2.25
C GLU A 136 10.53 23.14 1.57
N GLU A 137 10.25 21.86 1.26
CA GLU A 137 11.16 21.01 0.49
C GLU A 137 11.10 21.29 -1.02
N ASP A 138 9.95 21.72 -1.56
CA ASP A 138 9.78 22.13 -2.97
C ASP A 138 10.14 23.61 -3.24
N ASP A 139 10.15 24.50 -2.24
CA ASP A 139 10.56 25.92 -2.39
C ASP A 139 12.09 26.12 -2.49
N MET A 140 12.88 25.03 -2.44
CA MET A 140 14.31 25.06 -2.79
C MET A 140 14.61 24.90 -4.29
N GLU A 141 13.61 24.79 -5.19
CA GLU A 141 13.88 24.73 -6.64
C GLU A 141 13.01 25.61 -7.57
N THR A 142 12.14 26.50 -7.06
CA THR A 142 11.30 27.33 -7.95
C THR A 142 11.17 28.82 -7.59
N ASP A 143 12.27 29.57 -7.73
CA ASP A 143 12.22 31.01 -8.01
C ASP A 143 11.70 31.26 -9.44
N VAL A 144 10.38 31.16 -9.64
CA VAL A 144 9.71 31.24 -10.96
C VAL A 144 9.14 32.63 -11.26
N PHE A 145 9.27 33.63 -10.39
CA PHE A 145 8.74 34.98 -10.67
C PHE A 145 9.65 36.13 -10.22
N ALA A 146 10.87 36.21 -10.77
CA ALA A 146 11.62 37.45 -10.81
C ALA A 146 11.12 38.38 -11.93
N MET A 147 10.18 39.27 -11.60
CA MET A 147 9.61 40.28 -12.50
C MET A 147 10.05 41.70 -12.08
N ASP A 148 11.15 42.21 -12.66
CA ASP A 148 11.49 43.64 -12.88
C ASP A 148 12.94 43.74 -13.42
N GLN A 149 13.42 44.66 -14.27
CA GLN A 149 12.88 45.76 -15.06
C GLN A 149 13.97 46.15 -16.11
N ASP A 150 13.58 46.84 -17.18
CA ASP A 150 14.39 47.27 -18.35
C ASP A 150 15.83 47.80 -18.13
N ALA A 151 16.79 47.38 -19.01
CA ALA A 151 17.77 48.27 -19.66
C ALA A 151 18.67 47.56 -20.71
N LYS A 152 18.45 47.91 -21.99
CA LYS A 152 19.39 48.04 -23.15
C LYS A 152 20.80 47.41 -23.05
N SER A 153 21.08 46.42 -23.90
CA SER A 153 21.98 46.50 -25.09
C SER A 153 22.55 45.12 -25.49
N LYS A 154 22.30 44.70 -26.74
CA LYS A 154 22.97 43.59 -27.45
C LYS A 154 24.42 44.00 -27.83
N PRO A 155 25.41 43.07 -28.00
CA PRO A 155 25.45 42.19 -29.17
C PRO A 155 26.00 40.76 -28.99
N ASP A 156 25.39 39.85 -29.76
CA ASP A 156 25.92 38.70 -30.52
C ASP A 156 27.05 37.82 -29.97
N VAL A 157 26.66 36.63 -29.49
CA VAL A 157 27.42 35.38 -29.73
C VAL A 157 26.40 34.30 -30.12
N GLU A 158 26.55 33.77 -31.34
CA GLU A 158 25.77 32.69 -31.91
C GLU A 158 25.79 31.46 -30.98
N ARG A 159 24.62 31.09 -30.45
CA ARG A 159 24.42 29.84 -29.71
C ARG A 159 23.49 28.96 -30.53
N SER A 160 24.05 27.88 -31.07
CA SER A 160 23.31 26.80 -31.71
C SER A 160 22.18 26.27 -30.80
N PRO A 161 21.01 25.88 -31.31
CA PRO A 161 19.84 25.61 -30.46
C PRO A 161 19.83 24.25 -29.75
N ASP A 162 20.81 23.37 -29.94
CA ASP A 162 20.66 21.95 -29.57
C ASP A 162 21.84 21.42 -28.74
N GLU A 163 21.94 21.87 -27.49
CA GLU A 163 22.75 21.13 -26.51
C GLU A 163 22.12 21.20 -25.10
N MET A 164 21.21 20.27 -24.83
CA MET A 164 20.63 20.06 -23.50
C MET A 164 21.64 19.35 -22.60
N LYS A 165 22.06 20.01 -21.51
CA LYS A 165 23.10 19.54 -20.57
C LYS A 165 22.62 18.50 -19.55
N HIS A 166 21.48 17.86 -19.75
CA HIS A 166 20.90 16.96 -18.75
C HIS A 166 21.06 15.48 -19.13
N LYS A 167 21.66 14.67 -18.24
CA LYS A 167 22.01 13.25 -18.51
C LYS A 167 20.80 12.35 -18.77
N LEU A 168 19.60 12.74 -18.34
CA LEU A 168 18.35 12.02 -18.62
C LEU A 168 17.76 12.33 -20.02
N ALA A 169 18.13 13.47 -20.63
CA ALA A 169 17.64 13.85 -21.96
C ALA A 169 18.30 13.07 -23.10
N VAL A 170 19.49 12.49 -22.88
CA VAL A 170 20.23 11.72 -23.90
C VAL A 170 19.59 10.35 -24.19
N HIS A 171 18.81 9.79 -23.26
CA HIS A 171 18.27 8.43 -23.42
C HIS A 171 17.00 8.34 -24.27
N LEU A 172 16.27 9.44 -24.48
CA LEU A 172 15.05 9.44 -25.30
C LEU A 172 15.33 9.57 -26.81
N GLY A 173 16.49 10.11 -27.21
CA GLY A 173 16.90 10.16 -28.63
C GLY A 173 17.43 8.82 -29.17
N SER A 174 18.00 7.98 -28.32
CA SER A 174 18.62 6.70 -28.73
C SER A 174 17.59 5.57 -28.93
N SER A 175 16.48 5.60 -28.17
CA SER A 175 15.40 4.60 -28.27
C SER A 175 14.58 4.74 -29.56
N ALA A 176 14.33 5.96 -30.02
CA ALA A 176 13.54 6.21 -31.24
C ALA A 176 14.25 5.76 -32.53
N GLY A 177 15.59 5.81 -32.58
CA GLY A 177 16.39 5.35 -33.72
C GLY A 177 16.51 3.82 -33.84
N ALA A 178 16.46 3.10 -32.71
CA ALA A 178 16.59 1.64 -32.70
C ALA A 178 15.34 0.92 -33.23
N VAL A 179 14.15 1.48 -33.04
CA VAL A 179 12.88 0.88 -33.49
C VAL A 179 12.69 1.02 -35.01
N LEU A 180 13.19 2.10 -35.63
CA LEU A 180 13.08 2.32 -37.07
C LEU A 180 14.02 1.43 -37.90
N HIS A 181 15.16 1.01 -37.35
CA HIS A 181 16.10 0.11 -38.06
C HIS A 181 15.73 -1.38 -37.99
N LEU A 182 14.89 -1.80 -37.04
CA LEU A 182 14.43 -3.18 -36.92
C LEU A 182 13.23 -3.50 -37.83
N HIS A 183 12.47 -2.50 -38.29
CA HIS A 183 11.34 -2.72 -39.20
C HIS A 183 11.73 -2.80 -40.69
N GLN A 184 12.92 -2.31 -41.08
CA GLN A 184 13.41 -2.39 -42.46
C GLN A 184 14.19 -3.68 -42.79
N ARG A 185 14.41 -4.58 -41.82
CA ARG A 185 15.15 -5.83 -42.00
C ARG A 185 14.29 -7.09 -42.07
N ALA A 186 12.95 -6.97 -42.00
CA ALA A 186 12.01 -8.10 -41.97
C ALA A 186 11.03 -8.15 -43.17
N VAL A 187 11.29 -7.44 -44.26
CA VAL A 187 10.52 -7.58 -45.50
C VAL A 187 11.41 -8.15 -46.61
N PRO A 188 11.26 -9.43 -47.00
CA PRO A 188 11.94 -9.97 -48.16
C PRO A 188 11.39 -9.30 -49.43
N ARG A 189 12.29 -8.72 -50.24
CA ARG A 189 11.99 -8.34 -51.62
C ARG A 189 11.64 -9.60 -52.41
N LYS A 190 10.55 -9.54 -53.17
CA LYS A 190 10.18 -10.54 -54.19
C LYS A 190 11.29 -10.72 -55.22
#